data_AF-A0A285P345-F1
#
_entry.id   AF-A0A285P345-F1
#
_cell.length_a   1.000
_cell.length_b   1.000
_cell.length_c   1.000
_cell.angle_alpha   90.00
_cell.angle_beta   90.00
_cell.angle_gamma   90.00
#
_symmetry.space_group_name_H-M   'P 1'
#
loop_
_entity.id
_entity.type
_entity.pdbx_description
1 polymer ?
#
loop_
_entity_poly.entity_id
_entity_poly.type
_entity_poly.pdbx_seq_one_letter_code
_entity_poly.pdbx_strand_id
1 'polypeptide(L)'
;MKEIELSQLCTFVPTVEHETTLEEVLKLFKEREPHELFVVVKDGKPIGFVKRKDVSSAIYRADLLVGDLLKPFIRLRNIKTTVDNIQGLFDFFNLQKDPIVVVNRNGLYVGVLFYHVLLHYVCMYKDTETSIFQKLRKLFGQPYYLYVFFLKGKKDFRERFGAVKEEGLYKILYEDIKDTIPGDITLLRDEGEVYALSKEKLSKDKVKEIIEGFHKEFSLLYADAKPVYVQGYMLPLEPIKSYEEFFKLASDTRDRLKGVEASFFILHGLQPSVVMCEYASKELIAKIKEQITQDFKTILDRILKEDRELWEYVLYDFFKDYPYFELFYIMNEKGIQISNNVINPKTKYHIKAGKKGADRSEKPYFKQAMKDGMYISDIYISQATDDFCITLSSKFQYKDKTYVLAGDINYREIHKLVKSYAKQ
;
A
#
# COMPACT_ATOMS: atom_id res chain seq x y z
N MET A 1 2.12 14.90 -0.04
CA MET A 1 1.14 14.68 1.04
C MET A 1 0.55 16.02 1.45
N LYS A 2 -0.77 16.11 1.70
CA LYS A 2 -1.41 17.36 2.09
C LYS A 2 -1.04 17.66 3.55
N GLU A 3 -0.39 18.79 3.81
CA GLU A 3 -0.15 19.28 5.17
C GLU A 3 -1.42 19.90 5.74
N ILE A 4 -1.67 19.66 7.03
CA ILE A 4 -2.76 20.27 7.80
C ILE A 4 -2.22 20.85 9.10
N GLU A 5 -2.77 21.99 9.51
CA GLU A 5 -2.51 22.60 10.81
C GLU A 5 -3.53 22.12 11.85
N LEU A 6 -3.10 21.76 13.07
CA LEU A 6 -3.99 21.16 14.08
C LEU A 6 -5.22 22.02 14.42
N SER A 7 -5.09 23.35 14.35
CA SER A 7 -6.21 24.28 14.55
C SER A 7 -7.35 24.06 13.57
N GLN A 8 -7.08 23.52 12.38
CA GLN A 8 -8.12 23.17 11.39
C GLN A 8 -8.92 21.92 11.78
N LEU A 9 -8.41 21.11 12.72
CA LEU A 9 -9.08 19.93 13.27
C LEU A 9 -9.78 20.20 14.61
N CYS A 10 -9.48 21.33 15.23
CA CYS A 10 -9.97 21.63 16.56
C CYS A 10 -11.43 22.09 16.53
N THR A 11 -12.20 21.64 17.50
CA THR A 11 -13.50 22.21 17.83
C THR A 11 -13.30 23.36 18.81
N PHE A 12 -13.92 24.50 18.54
CA PHE A 12 -13.96 25.58 19.51
C PHE A 12 -14.89 25.20 20.66
N VAL A 13 -14.34 25.17 21.88
CA VAL A 13 -15.09 24.93 23.10
C VAL A 13 -15.05 26.22 23.92
N PRO A 14 -16.19 26.73 24.41
CA PRO A 14 -16.18 27.96 25.18
C PRO A 14 -15.36 27.84 26.46
N THR A 15 -14.78 28.97 26.87
CA THR A 15 -13.95 29.06 28.07
C THR A 15 -14.71 29.64 29.25
N VAL A 16 -14.28 29.28 30.46
CA VAL A 16 -14.71 29.88 31.73
C VAL A 16 -13.48 30.25 32.57
N GLU A 17 -13.56 31.33 33.35
CA GLU A 17 -12.46 31.74 34.22
C GLU A 17 -12.36 30.82 35.44
N HIS A 18 -11.16 30.61 35.96
CA HIS A 18 -10.96 29.64 37.05
C HIS A 18 -11.70 29.98 38.35
N GLU A 19 -12.04 31.25 38.56
CA GLU A 19 -12.75 31.74 39.76
C GLU A 19 -14.28 31.73 39.59
N THR A 20 -14.80 31.28 38.44
CA THR A 20 -16.25 31.24 38.20
C THR A 20 -16.93 30.22 39.12
N THR A 21 -18.09 30.59 39.66
CA THR A 21 -18.86 29.74 40.58
C THR A 21 -19.53 28.57 39.85
N LEU A 22 -19.82 27.47 40.55
CA LEU A 22 -20.48 26.30 39.93
C LEU A 22 -21.88 26.62 39.41
N GLU A 23 -22.62 27.51 40.08
CA GLU A 23 -23.96 27.95 39.66
C GLU A 23 -23.92 28.70 38.32
N GLU A 24 -22.98 29.63 38.17
CA GLU A 24 -22.76 30.36 36.93
C GLU A 24 -22.33 29.42 35.80
N VAL A 25 -21.44 28.47 36.07
CA VAL A 25 -21.02 27.47 35.08
C VAL A 25 -22.17 26.57 34.64
N LEU A 26 -23.05 26.14 35.56
CA LEU A 26 -24.25 25.37 35.20
C LEU A 26 -25.24 26.18 34.37
N LYS A 27 -25.40 27.48 34.67
CA LYS A 27 -26.20 28.39 33.85
C LYS A 27 -25.62 28.48 32.44
N LEU A 28 -24.30 28.65 32.32
CA LEU A 28 -23.61 28.66 31.03
C LEU A 28 -23.79 27.35 30.24
N PHE A 29 -23.78 26.19 30.91
CA PHE A 29 -24.06 24.91 30.24
C PHE A 29 -25.49 24.81 29.70
N LYS A 30 -26.48 25.41 30.39
CA LYS A 30 -27.86 25.47 29.90
C LYS A 30 -28.02 26.45 28.73
N GLU A 31 -27.31 27.57 28.76
CA GLU A 31 -27.37 28.61 27.73
C GLU A 31 -26.58 28.24 26.46
N ARG A 32 -25.55 27.39 26.58
CA ARG A 32 -24.62 27.04 25.50
C ARG A 32 -24.69 25.57 25.10
N GLU A 33 -25.89 24.97 25.11
CA GLU A 33 -26.09 23.64 24.55
C GLU A 33 -25.69 23.63 23.05
N PRO A 34 -25.05 22.56 22.55
CA PRO A 34 -24.90 21.22 23.13
C PRO A 34 -23.57 20.97 23.86
N HIS A 35 -22.81 21.98 24.28
CA HIS A 35 -21.51 21.76 24.90
C HIS A 35 -21.62 21.03 26.25
N GLU A 36 -20.97 19.88 26.39
CA GLU A 36 -20.91 19.12 27.66
C GLU A 36 -19.64 19.40 28.48
N LEU A 37 -18.75 20.24 27.95
CA LEU A 37 -17.45 20.56 28.53
C LEU A 37 -17.12 22.03 28.31
N PHE A 38 -16.46 22.65 29.29
CA PHE A 38 -15.81 23.96 29.14
C PHE A 38 -14.31 23.86 29.43
N VAL A 39 -13.54 24.65 28.72
CA VAL A 39 -12.11 24.83 29.00
C VAL A 39 -11.97 25.89 30.07
N VAL A 40 -11.29 25.56 31.16
CA VAL A 40 -11.04 26.53 32.24
C VAL A 40 -9.75 27.25 31.95
N VAL A 41 -9.80 28.58 32.00
CA VAL A 41 -8.67 29.46 31.74
C VAL A 41 -8.31 30.28 32.97
N LYS A 42 -7.06 30.69 33.02
CA LYS A 42 -6.55 31.72 33.94
C LYS A 42 -5.64 32.64 33.14
N ASP A 43 -5.94 33.93 33.12
CA ASP A 43 -5.24 34.93 32.32
C ASP A 43 -5.17 34.54 30.82
N GLY A 44 -6.26 33.99 30.29
CA GLY A 44 -6.38 33.53 28.90
C GLY A 44 -5.60 32.26 28.54
N LYS A 45 -4.93 31.61 29.52
CA LYS A 45 -4.22 30.33 29.33
C LYS A 45 -5.05 29.17 29.85
N PRO A 46 -5.19 28.07 29.09
CA PRO A 46 -5.93 26.91 29.56
C PRO A 46 -5.18 26.21 30.69
N ILE A 47 -5.88 25.97 31.79
CA ILE A 47 -5.37 25.27 32.98
C ILE A 47 -6.07 23.93 33.23
N GLY A 48 -7.16 23.65 32.51
CA GLY A 48 -7.85 22.37 32.53
C GLY A 48 -9.21 22.45 31.83
N PHE A 49 -10.06 21.48 32.10
CA PHE A 49 -11.46 21.50 31.65
C PHE A 49 -12.37 20.90 32.72
N VAL A 50 -13.66 21.22 32.62
CA VAL A 50 -14.73 20.66 33.45
C VAL A 50 -15.84 20.12 32.58
N LYS A 51 -16.47 19.02 32.99
CA LYS A 51 -17.66 18.45 32.31
C LYS A 51 -18.92 18.81 33.06
N ARG A 52 -20.03 18.99 32.35
CA ARG A 52 -21.35 19.32 32.93
C ARG A 52 -21.73 18.39 34.07
N LYS A 53 -21.48 17.08 33.92
CA LYS A 53 -21.77 16.08 34.95
C LYS A 53 -21.00 16.31 36.26
N ASP A 54 -19.74 16.73 36.17
CA ASP A 54 -18.88 16.91 37.33
C ASP A 54 -19.34 18.15 38.11
N VAL A 55 -19.64 19.24 37.40
CA VAL A 55 -20.20 20.47 37.98
C VAL A 55 -21.59 20.21 38.61
N SER A 56 -22.49 19.53 37.91
CA SER A 56 -23.82 19.18 38.42
C SER A 56 -23.75 18.33 39.69
N SER A 57 -22.78 17.42 39.77
CA SER A 57 -22.60 16.54 40.94
C SER A 57 -22.05 17.28 42.16
N ALA A 58 -21.33 18.39 41.94
CA ALA A 58 -20.69 19.17 42.99
C ALA A 58 -21.50 20.41 43.42
N ILE A 59 -22.65 20.68 42.80
CA ILE A 59 -23.38 21.96 42.96
C ILE A 59 -23.82 22.27 44.40
N TYR A 60 -24.01 21.25 45.24
CA TYR A 60 -24.40 21.42 46.64
C TYR A 60 -23.26 21.92 47.54
N ARG A 61 -22.04 22.06 46.99
CA ARG A 61 -20.84 22.54 47.67
C ARG A 61 -20.58 24.00 47.30
N ALA A 62 -21.20 24.91 48.05
CA ALA A 62 -21.12 26.35 47.81
C ALA A 62 -19.71 26.95 47.99
N ASP A 63 -18.79 26.20 48.60
CA ASP A 63 -17.39 26.56 48.81
C ASP A 63 -16.51 26.35 47.57
N LEU A 64 -16.98 25.59 46.57
CA LEU A 64 -16.17 25.21 45.41
C LEU A 64 -16.31 26.19 44.25
N LEU A 65 -15.18 26.45 43.60
CA LEU A 65 -15.09 27.14 42.33
C LEU A 65 -14.83 26.14 41.20
N VAL A 66 -15.00 26.58 39.96
CA VAL A 66 -14.74 25.70 38.80
C VAL A 66 -13.29 25.22 38.73
N GLY A 67 -12.35 26.03 39.24
CA GLY A 67 -10.94 25.69 39.36
C GLY A 67 -10.66 24.49 40.29
N ASP A 68 -11.57 24.16 41.21
CA ASP A 68 -11.41 23.03 42.12
C ASP A 68 -11.82 21.69 41.49
N LEU A 69 -12.52 21.74 40.34
CA LEU A 69 -13.03 20.56 39.63
C LEU A 69 -12.20 20.21 38.38
N LEU A 70 -11.02 20.82 38.22
CA LEU A 70 -10.19 20.66 37.03
C LEU A 70 -9.76 19.21 36.82
N LYS A 71 -9.91 18.74 35.57
CA LYS A 71 -9.32 17.48 35.14
C LYS A 71 -7.94 17.68 34.51
N PRO A 72 -7.00 16.75 34.73
CA PRO A 72 -5.74 16.72 34.00
C PRO A 72 -6.00 16.69 32.50
N PHE A 73 -5.18 17.40 31.73
CA PHE A 73 -5.33 17.49 30.28
C PHE A 73 -3.97 17.45 29.60
N ILE A 74 -3.97 16.98 28.35
CA ILE A 74 -2.80 17.09 27.49
C ILE A 74 -2.91 18.40 26.70
N ARG A 75 -1.80 19.13 26.67
CA ARG A 75 -1.66 20.38 25.93
C ARG A 75 -0.69 20.19 24.76
N LEU A 76 -1.15 20.49 23.54
CA LEU A 76 -0.31 20.50 22.34
C LEU A 76 -0.21 21.90 21.73
N ARG A 77 0.94 22.22 21.16
CA ARG A 77 1.08 23.43 20.34
C ARG A 77 0.42 23.21 18.98
N ASN A 78 -0.14 24.26 18.42
CA ASN A 78 -0.60 24.24 17.05
C ASN A 78 0.60 24.06 16.11
N ILE A 79 0.61 22.94 15.38
CA ILE A 79 1.67 22.56 14.45
C ILE A 79 1.07 22.21 13.09
N LYS A 80 1.86 22.37 12.04
CA LYS A 80 1.59 21.76 10.73
C LYS A 80 2.10 20.33 10.75
N THR A 81 1.29 19.41 10.27
CA THR A 81 1.55 17.97 10.28
C THR A 81 0.99 17.30 9.03
N THR A 82 1.40 16.06 8.77
CA THR A 82 0.83 15.20 7.73
C THR A 82 -0.28 14.32 8.30
N VAL A 83 -1.10 13.72 7.42
CA VAL A 83 -2.17 12.77 7.80
C VAL A 83 -1.60 11.53 8.51
N ASP A 84 -0.42 11.04 8.11
CA ASP A 84 0.21 9.88 8.74
C ASP A 84 0.65 10.19 10.18
N ASN A 85 1.25 11.37 10.39
CA ASN A 85 1.68 11.83 11.70
C ASN A 85 0.52 12.15 12.66
N ILE A 86 -0.69 12.40 12.13
CA ILE A 86 -1.91 12.60 12.92
C ILE A 86 -2.30 11.32 13.66
N GLN A 87 -1.94 10.12 13.17
CA GLN A 87 -2.24 8.86 13.86
C GLN A 87 -1.50 8.74 15.18
N GLY A 88 -0.26 9.22 15.27
CA GLY A 88 0.50 9.24 16.52
C GLY A 88 -0.15 10.11 17.61
N LEU A 89 -1.13 10.95 17.27
CA LEU A 89 -1.86 11.72 18.27
C LEU A 89 -2.81 10.86 19.11
N PHE A 90 -3.16 9.65 18.67
CA PHE A 90 -3.99 8.73 19.45
C PHE A 90 -3.31 8.32 20.76
N ASP A 91 -1.98 8.27 20.80
CA ASP A 91 -1.21 7.90 21.99
C ASP A 91 -1.33 8.92 23.13
N PHE A 92 -1.75 10.15 22.83
CA PHE A 92 -1.99 11.19 23.81
C PHE A 92 -3.39 11.12 24.44
N PHE A 93 -4.31 10.31 23.91
CA PHE A 93 -5.61 10.12 24.54
C PHE A 93 -5.50 9.08 25.67
N ASN A 94 -6.00 9.45 26.85
CA ASN A 94 -6.11 8.51 27.95
C ASN A 94 -7.23 7.47 27.69
N LEU A 95 -7.35 6.47 28.57
CA LEU A 95 -8.40 5.44 28.47
C LEU A 95 -9.83 6.02 28.46
N GLN A 96 -10.04 7.18 29.08
CA GLN A 96 -11.31 7.91 29.11
C GLN A 96 -11.53 8.80 27.88
N LYS A 97 -10.55 8.83 26.96
CA LYS A 97 -10.53 9.62 25.73
C LYS A 97 -10.79 11.10 25.97
N ASP A 98 -10.25 11.61 27.07
CA ASP A 98 -10.32 13.03 27.38
C ASP A 98 -9.66 13.86 26.27
N PRO A 99 -10.22 15.04 25.96
CA PRO A 99 -9.80 15.76 24.79
C PRO A 99 -8.48 16.49 25.00
N ILE A 100 -7.78 16.77 23.90
CA ILE A 100 -6.48 17.45 23.90
C ILE A 100 -6.73 18.94 23.67
N VAL A 101 -6.11 19.79 24.49
CA VAL A 101 -6.19 21.25 24.31
C VAL A 101 -5.07 21.72 23.40
N VAL A 102 -5.42 22.45 22.35
CA VAL A 102 -4.47 23.03 21.41
C VAL A 102 -4.27 24.51 21.75
N VAL A 103 -3.00 24.93 21.78
CA VAL A 103 -2.58 26.30 22.08
C VAL A 103 -1.70 26.88 21.00
N ASN A 104 -1.67 28.21 20.89
CA ASN A 104 -0.75 28.89 19.99
C ASN A 104 0.68 28.96 20.56
N ARG A 105 1.59 29.65 19.86
CA ARG A 105 3.00 29.79 20.29
C ARG A 105 3.15 30.50 21.65
N ASN A 106 2.22 31.37 22.01
CA ASN A 106 2.20 32.12 23.26
C ASN A 106 1.48 31.38 24.40
N GLY A 107 0.98 30.16 24.12
CA GLY A 107 0.25 29.34 25.10
C GLY A 107 -1.22 29.74 25.28
N LEU A 108 -1.75 30.63 24.44
CA LEU A 108 -3.16 31.00 24.47
C LEU A 108 -4.01 29.90 23.82
N TYR A 109 -5.23 29.74 24.33
CA TYR A 109 -6.19 28.75 23.84
C TYR A 109 -6.52 28.94 22.35
N VAL A 110 -6.49 27.85 21.59
CA VAL A 110 -6.86 27.82 20.17
C VAL A 110 -8.12 26.99 19.96
N GLY A 111 -8.18 25.81 20.58
CA GLY A 111 -9.28 24.89 20.40
C GLY A 111 -9.07 23.57 21.13
N VAL A 112 -10.02 22.66 20.98
CA VAL A 112 -9.98 21.32 21.58
C VAL A 112 -10.04 20.27 20.48
N LEU A 113 -9.10 19.33 20.51
CA LEU A 113 -9.07 18.16 19.63
C LEU A 113 -9.72 16.97 20.33
N PHE A 114 -10.87 16.55 19.83
CA PHE A 114 -11.61 15.39 20.35
C PHE A 114 -11.18 14.11 19.65
N TYR A 115 -11.17 12.99 20.39
CA TYR A 115 -10.83 11.67 19.88
C TYR A 115 -11.66 11.29 18.64
N HIS A 116 -12.97 11.53 18.67
CA HIS A 116 -13.86 11.17 17.56
C HIS A 116 -13.69 12.07 16.34
N VAL A 117 -13.30 13.35 16.53
CA VAL A 117 -12.97 14.27 15.42
C VAL A 117 -11.68 13.81 14.75
N LEU A 118 -10.67 13.46 15.55
CA LEU A 118 -9.42 12.89 15.05
C LEU A 118 -9.66 11.58 14.30
N LEU A 119 -10.45 10.67 14.87
CA LEU A 119 -10.86 9.41 14.24
C LEU A 119 -11.62 9.66 12.94
N HIS A 120 -12.60 10.56 12.94
CA HIS A 120 -13.35 10.93 11.75
C HIS A 120 -12.43 11.46 10.66
N TYR A 121 -11.50 12.36 11.00
CA TYR A 121 -10.56 12.94 10.03
C TYR A 121 -9.61 11.89 9.46
N VAL A 122 -9.03 11.03 10.30
CA VAL A 122 -8.22 9.88 9.85
C VAL A 122 -9.05 8.94 8.96
N CYS A 123 -10.33 8.74 9.25
CA CYS A 123 -11.22 7.94 8.41
C CYS A 123 -11.58 8.61 7.08
N MET A 124 -11.77 9.94 7.05
CA MET A 124 -12.13 10.70 5.84
C MET A 124 -10.94 10.89 4.89
N TYR A 125 -9.73 11.05 5.41
CA TYR A 125 -8.52 11.13 4.60
C TYR A 125 -7.96 9.76 4.18
N LYS A 126 -8.57 8.68 4.67
CA LYS A 126 -8.40 7.32 4.15
C LYS A 126 -9.25 7.04 2.90
N ASP A 127 -10.02 8.02 2.39
CA ASP A 127 -10.76 7.87 1.14
C ASP A 127 -9.87 8.03 -0.11
N THR A 128 -9.12 6.97 -0.41
CA THR A 128 -9.08 6.45 -1.79
C THR A 128 -9.44 4.96 -1.90
N GLU A 129 -9.66 4.25 -0.80
CA GLU A 129 -10.15 2.87 -0.84
C GLU A 129 -11.04 2.63 0.38
N THR A 130 -12.32 2.30 0.20
CA THR A 130 -13.22 1.90 1.29
C THR A 130 -12.51 0.91 2.21
N SER A 131 -12.18 1.34 3.44
CA SER A 131 -11.36 0.54 4.36
C SER A 131 -11.97 -0.86 4.50
N ILE A 132 -11.18 -1.90 4.23
CA ILE A 132 -11.58 -3.30 4.27
C ILE A 132 -12.39 -3.64 5.53
N PHE A 133 -12.08 -3.01 6.67
CA PHE A 133 -12.78 -3.20 7.93
C PHE A 133 -14.24 -2.70 7.90
N GLN A 134 -14.53 -1.59 7.21
CA GLN A 134 -15.90 -1.12 7.04
C GLN A 134 -16.72 -2.07 6.15
N LYS A 135 -16.08 -2.66 5.13
CA LYS A 135 -16.68 -3.72 4.32
C LYS A 135 -16.93 -4.97 5.16
N LEU A 136 -15.93 -5.42 5.92
CA LEU A 136 -16.01 -6.60 6.80
C LEU A 136 -17.20 -6.52 7.76
N ARG A 137 -17.41 -5.40 8.45
CA ARG A 137 -18.56 -5.24 9.36
C ARG A 137 -19.90 -5.43 8.68
N LYS A 138 -20.04 -4.97 7.44
CA LYS A 138 -21.28 -5.15 6.66
C LYS A 138 -21.48 -6.61 6.23
N LEU A 139 -20.42 -7.40 6.15
CA LEU A 139 -20.41 -8.78 5.67
C LEU A 139 -20.42 -9.84 6.79
N PHE A 140 -20.21 -9.44 8.04
CA PHE A 140 -20.41 -10.33 9.20
C PHE A 140 -21.82 -10.91 9.20
N GLY A 141 -21.94 -12.22 9.44
CA GLY A 141 -23.21 -12.94 9.34
C GLY A 141 -23.63 -13.31 7.92
N GLN A 142 -22.82 -13.00 6.89
CA GLN A 142 -23.12 -13.32 5.49
C GLN A 142 -22.19 -14.42 4.94
N PRO A 143 -22.61 -15.17 3.90
CA PRO A 143 -21.80 -16.24 3.29
C PRO A 143 -20.67 -15.66 2.43
N TYR A 144 -19.69 -15.07 3.12
CA TYR A 144 -18.48 -14.50 2.55
C TYR A 144 -17.26 -15.15 3.18
N TYR A 145 -16.16 -15.13 2.43
CA TYR A 145 -14.86 -15.63 2.82
C TYR A 145 -13.85 -14.51 2.70
N LEU A 146 -13.16 -14.21 3.80
CA LEU A 146 -12.01 -13.31 3.80
C LEU A 146 -10.75 -14.15 3.64
N TYR A 147 -9.94 -13.83 2.64
CA TYR A 147 -8.59 -14.35 2.47
C TYR A 147 -7.59 -13.26 2.83
N VAL A 148 -6.60 -13.61 3.63
CA VAL A 148 -5.48 -12.74 4.02
C VAL A 148 -4.19 -13.43 3.62
N PHE A 149 -3.40 -12.79 2.78
CA PHE A 149 -2.09 -13.28 2.35
C PHE A 149 -1.00 -12.30 2.77
N PHE A 150 0.16 -12.83 3.17
CA PHE A 150 1.32 -12.07 3.55
C PHE A 150 2.60 -12.84 3.24
N LEU A 151 3.74 -12.14 3.27
CA LEU A 151 5.03 -12.70 2.90
C LEU A 151 5.91 -12.96 4.12
N LYS A 152 6.38 -14.18 4.29
CA LYS A 152 7.41 -14.56 5.27
C LYS A 152 8.79 -14.59 4.60
N GLY A 153 9.84 -14.21 5.34
CA GLY A 153 11.21 -14.12 4.81
C GLY A 153 11.51 -12.79 4.10
N LYS A 154 10.54 -11.88 4.04
CA LYS A 154 10.69 -10.56 3.39
C LYS A 154 11.72 -9.64 4.05
N LYS A 155 12.09 -9.86 5.31
CA LYS A 155 13.09 -9.04 6.02
C LYS A 155 14.47 -9.17 5.38
N ASP A 156 14.96 -10.40 5.24
CA ASP A 156 16.22 -10.70 4.54
C ASP A 156 16.21 -10.16 3.10
N PHE A 157 15.06 -10.28 2.43
CA PHE A 157 14.86 -9.74 1.09
C PHE A 157 15.00 -8.20 1.07
N ARG A 158 14.31 -7.50 1.96
CA ARG A 158 14.36 -6.03 2.09
C ARG A 158 15.77 -5.55 2.40
N GLU A 159 16.50 -6.24 3.27
CA GLU A 159 17.88 -5.88 3.62
C GLU A 159 18.81 -5.93 2.41
N ARG A 160 18.62 -6.92 1.51
CA ARG A 160 19.44 -7.09 0.31
C ARG A 160 19.00 -6.21 -0.86
N PHE A 161 17.69 -6.05 -1.06
CA PHE A 161 17.12 -5.48 -2.28
C PHE A 161 16.41 -4.13 -2.08
N GLY A 162 16.17 -3.73 -0.83
CA GLY A 162 15.51 -2.46 -0.48
C GLY A 162 13.98 -2.54 -0.47
N ALA A 163 13.36 -1.52 0.12
CA ALA A 163 11.90 -1.46 0.35
C ALA A 163 11.08 -1.38 -0.95
N VAL A 164 11.60 -0.73 -1.99
CA VAL A 164 10.91 -0.62 -3.28
C VAL A 164 10.73 -2.00 -3.92
N LYS A 165 11.77 -2.86 -3.90
CA LYS A 165 11.68 -4.22 -4.43
C LYS A 165 10.77 -5.11 -3.56
N GLU A 166 10.75 -4.91 -2.24
CA GLU A 166 9.80 -5.58 -1.33
C GLU A 166 8.35 -5.24 -1.69
N GLU A 167 8.04 -3.96 -1.95
CA GLU A 167 6.71 -3.54 -2.38
C GLU A 167 6.32 -4.19 -3.72
N GLY A 168 7.30 -4.37 -4.62
CA GLY A 168 7.14 -5.15 -5.84
C GLY A 168 6.63 -6.56 -5.57
N LEU A 169 7.13 -7.25 -4.53
CA LEU A 169 6.69 -8.60 -4.15
C LEU A 169 5.19 -8.68 -3.82
N TYR A 170 4.69 -7.66 -3.12
CA TYR A 170 3.27 -7.60 -2.78
C TYR A 170 2.38 -7.36 -3.98
N LYS A 171 2.90 -6.65 -4.99
CA LYS A 171 2.19 -6.49 -6.26
C LYS A 171 2.10 -7.80 -7.04
N ILE A 172 3.15 -8.63 -7.02
CA ILE A 172 3.16 -9.98 -7.60
C ILE A 172 1.98 -10.77 -7.04
N LEU A 173 1.99 -10.90 -5.71
CA LEU A 173 0.99 -11.64 -4.98
C LEU A 173 -0.41 -11.07 -5.20
N TYR A 174 -0.55 -9.75 -5.28
CA TYR A 174 -1.83 -9.09 -5.58
C TYR A 174 -2.37 -9.48 -6.96
N GLU A 175 -1.56 -9.50 -8.02
CA GLU A 175 -2.03 -9.92 -9.35
C GLU A 175 -2.37 -11.42 -9.39
N ASP A 176 -1.57 -12.28 -8.74
CA ASP A 176 -1.88 -13.72 -8.59
C ASP A 176 -3.25 -13.95 -7.94
N ILE A 177 -3.52 -13.22 -6.85
CA ILE A 177 -4.78 -13.28 -6.10
C ILE A 177 -5.92 -12.72 -6.93
N LYS A 178 -5.74 -11.56 -7.56
CA LYS A 178 -6.77 -10.89 -8.36
C LYS A 178 -7.24 -11.71 -9.54
N ASP A 179 -6.34 -12.44 -10.19
CA ASP A 179 -6.69 -13.31 -11.32
C ASP A 179 -7.39 -14.61 -10.89
N THR A 180 -7.26 -15.01 -9.63
CA THR A 180 -7.71 -16.32 -9.14
C THR A 180 -8.95 -16.23 -8.23
N ILE A 181 -9.03 -15.20 -7.39
CA ILE A 181 -10.12 -15.01 -6.43
C ILE A 181 -11.15 -14.04 -7.01
N PRO A 182 -12.38 -14.49 -7.29
CA PRO A 182 -13.44 -13.58 -7.67
C PRO A 182 -13.85 -12.75 -6.45
N GLY A 183 -13.92 -11.43 -6.59
CA GLY A 183 -14.39 -10.56 -5.52
C GLY A 183 -13.64 -9.25 -5.42
N ASP A 184 -13.57 -8.73 -4.20
CA ASP A 184 -12.93 -7.45 -3.89
C ASP A 184 -11.55 -7.70 -3.30
N ILE A 185 -10.50 -7.22 -3.98
CA ILE A 185 -9.10 -7.46 -3.62
C ILE A 185 -8.45 -6.12 -3.29
N THR A 186 -7.83 -6.04 -2.11
CA THR A 186 -7.21 -4.84 -1.57
C THR A 186 -5.78 -5.15 -1.12
N LEU A 187 -4.82 -4.32 -1.53
CA LEU A 187 -3.43 -4.40 -1.07
C LEU A 187 -3.21 -3.36 0.04
N LEU A 188 -3.03 -3.80 1.27
CA LEU A 188 -2.70 -2.92 2.40
C LEU A 188 -1.18 -2.75 2.48
N ARG A 189 -0.68 -1.70 1.82
CA ARG A 189 0.77 -1.45 1.68
C ARG A 189 1.49 -1.30 3.03
N ASP A 190 0.87 -0.62 3.99
CA ASP A 190 1.46 -0.37 5.32
C ASP A 190 1.58 -1.65 6.16
N GLU A 191 0.62 -2.57 6.01
CA GLU A 191 0.61 -3.84 6.75
C GLU A 191 1.40 -4.93 6.02
N GLY A 192 1.64 -4.77 4.72
CA GLY A 192 2.28 -5.79 3.89
C GLY A 192 1.40 -7.03 3.79
N GLU A 193 0.12 -6.83 3.46
CA GLU A 193 -0.89 -7.87 3.39
C GLU A 193 -1.82 -7.64 2.18
N VAL A 194 -2.23 -8.73 1.54
CA VAL A 194 -3.25 -8.71 0.47
C VAL A 194 -4.53 -9.36 1.00
N TYR A 195 -5.61 -8.60 0.98
CA TYR A 195 -6.94 -9.01 1.40
C TYR A 195 -7.78 -9.33 0.17
N ALA A 196 -8.53 -10.42 0.21
CA ALA A 196 -9.56 -10.70 -0.79
C ALA A 196 -10.88 -11.10 -0.10
N LEU A 197 -11.98 -10.48 -0.52
CA LEU A 197 -13.34 -10.81 -0.07
C LEU A 197 -14.08 -11.48 -1.21
N SER A 198 -14.50 -12.72 -1.00
CA SER A 198 -15.25 -13.49 -2.00
C SER A 198 -16.53 -14.08 -1.42
N LYS A 199 -17.57 -14.21 -2.25
CA LYS A 199 -18.73 -15.07 -1.94
C LYS A 199 -18.43 -16.55 -2.17
N GLU A 200 -17.36 -16.85 -2.89
CA GLU A 200 -17.00 -18.20 -3.28
C GLU A 200 -15.85 -18.72 -2.43
N LYS A 201 -16.01 -19.94 -1.92
CA LYS A 201 -14.93 -20.65 -1.23
C LYS A 201 -14.01 -21.27 -2.28
N LEU A 202 -12.75 -20.85 -2.29
CA LEU A 202 -11.73 -21.42 -3.16
C LEU A 202 -11.45 -22.88 -2.79
N SER A 203 -11.15 -23.68 -3.81
CA SER A 203 -10.56 -25.00 -3.61
C SER A 203 -9.10 -24.90 -3.17
N LYS A 204 -8.56 -25.98 -2.59
CA LYS A 204 -7.14 -26.07 -2.22
C LYS A 204 -6.22 -25.88 -3.43
N ASP A 205 -6.62 -26.41 -4.59
CA ASP A 205 -5.85 -26.30 -5.82
C ASP A 205 -5.74 -24.85 -6.30
N LYS A 206 -6.80 -24.05 -6.16
CA LYS A 206 -6.75 -22.62 -6.49
C LYS A 206 -5.84 -21.82 -5.57
N VAL A 207 -5.83 -22.13 -4.28
CA VAL A 207 -4.87 -21.52 -3.34
C VAL A 207 -3.44 -21.94 -3.67
N LYS A 208 -3.24 -23.22 -4.03
CA LYS A 208 -1.94 -23.74 -4.46
C LYS A 208 -1.45 -23.05 -5.74
N GLU A 209 -2.33 -22.83 -6.73
CA GLU A 209 -2.02 -22.10 -7.97
C GLU A 209 -1.49 -20.68 -7.68
N ILE A 210 -2.09 -19.94 -6.73
CA ILE A 210 -1.62 -18.60 -6.31
C ILE A 210 -0.20 -18.68 -5.75
N ILE A 211 0.04 -19.61 -4.81
CA ILE A 211 1.34 -19.74 -4.14
C ILE A 211 2.43 -20.15 -5.14
N GLU A 212 2.14 -21.12 -6.01
CA GLU A 212 3.08 -21.59 -7.03
C GLU A 212 3.33 -20.54 -8.12
N GLY A 213 2.32 -19.75 -8.49
CA GLY A 213 2.44 -18.59 -9.37
C GLY A 213 3.44 -17.58 -8.83
N PHE A 214 3.20 -17.12 -7.60
CA PHE A 214 4.09 -16.21 -6.90
C PHE A 214 5.52 -16.75 -6.82
N HIS A 215 5.73 -18.02 -6.45
CA HIS A 215 7.08 -18.59 -6.36
C HIS A 215 7.79 -18.61 -7.72
N LYS A 216 7.09 -18.97 -8.81
CA LYS A 216 7.66 -18.97 -10.16
C LYS A 216 8.08 -17.57 -10.57
N GLU A 217 7.22 -16.59 -10.33
CA GLU A 217 7.47 -15.19 -10.62
C GLU A 217 8.61 -14.60 -9.77
N PHE A 218 8.57 -14.80 -8.45
CA PHE A 218 9.64 -14.43 -7.53
C PHE A 218 10.98 -15.01 -7.97
N SER A 219 11.03 -16.30 -8.30
CA SER A 219 12.25 -16.97 -8.71
C SER A 219 12.77 -16.45 -10.06
N LEU A 220 11.87 -16.09 -10.99
CA LEU A 220 12.23 -15.51 -12.29
C LEU A 220 12.98 -14.18 -12.11
N LEU A 221 12.50 -13.37 -11.18
CA LEU A 221 12.96 -12.00 -10.99
C LEU A 221 14.12 -11.90 -10.00
N TYR A 222 14.18 -12.83 -9.04
CA TYR A 222 15.10 -12.82 -7.92
C TYR A 222 15.78 -14.19 -7.71
N ALA A 223 16.35 -14.73 -8.79
CA ALA A 223 16.93 -16.08 -8.81
C ALA A 223 17.96 -16.36 -7.69
N ASP A 224 18.77 -15.35 -7.33
CA ASP A 224 19.80 -15.48 -6.30
C ASP A 224 19.31 -15.12 -4.87
N ALA A 225 18.04 -14.76 -4.71
CA ALA A 225 17.49 -14.38 -3.41
C ALA A 225 17.16 -15.60 -2.55
N LYS A 226 17.23 -15.43 -1.23
CA LYS A 226 16.65 -16.42 -0.32
C LYS A 226 15.14 -16.52 -0.57
N PRO A 227 14.54 -17.70 -0.41
CA PRO A 227 13.10 -17.88 -0.62
C PRO A 227 12.26 -16.91 0.22
N VAL A 228 11.26 -16.31 -0.43
CA VAL A 228 10.16 -15.61 0.23
C VAL A 228 8.93 -16.49 0.13
N TYR A 229 8.30 -16.76 1.27
CA TYR A 229 7.18 -17.69 1.37
C TYR A 229 5.85 -16.93 1.41
N VAL A 230 4.86 -17.41 0.68
CA VAL A 230 3.47 -16.94 0.77
C VAL A 230 2.79 -17.66 1.92
N GLN A 231 2.35 -16.88 2.91
CA GLN A 231 1.56 -17.38 4.02
C GLN A 231 0.21 -16.69 4.07
N GLY A 232 -0.75 -17.32 4.71
CA GLY A 232 -2.05 -16.72 4.84
C GLY A 232 -3.12 -17.64 5.40
N TYR A 233 -4.32 -17.11 5.44
CA TYR A 233 -5.48 -17.86 5.88
C TYR A 233 -6.76 -17.32 5.26
N MET A 234 -7.77 -18.18 5.23
CA MET A 234 -9.14 -17.82 4.89
C MET A 234 -10.02 -17.99 6.13
N LEU A 235 -10.86 -16.99 6.41
CA LEU A 235 -11.89 -17.03 7.46
C LEU A 235 -13.29 -16.93 6.82
N PRO A 236 -14.23 -17.82 7.18
CA PRO A 236 -15.65 -17.62 6.86
C PRO A 236 -16.21 -16.48 7.73
N LEU A 237 -16.95 -15.55 7.13
CA LEU A 237 -17.55 -14.40 7.81
C LEU A 237 -18.97 -14.68 8.33
N GLU A 238 -19.62 -15.73 7.83
CA GLU A 238 -20.97 -16.15 8.25
C GLU A 238 -21.10 -16.40 9.76
N PRO A 239 -20.16 -17.11 10.44
CA PRO A 239 -20.28 -17.32 11.89
C PRO A 239 -19.87 -16.10 12.73
N ILE A 240 -19.28 -15.07 12.12
CA ILE A 240 -18.71 -13.91 12.83
C ILE A 240 -19.80 -12.85 13.02
N LYS A 241 -19.98 -12.38 14.26
CA LYS A 241 -21.00 -11.39 14.62
C LYS A 241 -20.43 -10.05 15.07
N SER A 242 -19.16 -10.04 15.49
CA SER A 242 -18.50 -8.84 16.00
C SER A 242 -17.03 -8.76 15.57
N TYR A 243 -16.46 -7.55 15.67
CA TYR A 243 -15.03 -7.37 15.46
C TYR A 243 -14.17 -8.09 16.49
N GLU A 244 -14.65 -8.20 17.73
CA GLU A 244 -13.92 -8.91 18.80
C GLU A 244 -13.74 -10.40 18.42
N GLU A 245 -14.82 -11.05 17.99
CA GLU A 245 -14.78 -12.43 17.47
C GLU A 245 -13.85 -12.55 16.25
N PHE A 246 -13.97 -11.60 15.31
CA PHE A 246 -13.12 -11.56 14.12
C PHE A 246 -11.63 -11.47 14.47
N PHE A 247 -11.24 -10.49 15.29
CA PHE A 247 -9.83 -10.27 15.64
C PHE A 247 -9.27 -11.42 16.45
N LYS A 248 -10.05 -11.99 17.37
CA LYS A 248 -9.66 -13.20 18.10
C LYS A 248 -9.38 -14.36 17.14
N LEU A 249 -10.32 -14.66 16.24
CA LEU A 249 -10.18 -15.74 15.27
C LEU A 249 -9.00 -15.52 14.31
N ALA A 250 -8.83 -14.29 13.82
CA ALA A 250 -7.73 -13.92 12.95
C ALA A 250 -6.38 -14.05 13.65
N SER A 251 -6.28 -13.58 14.91
CA SER A 251 -5.08 -13.72 15.74
C SER A 251 -4.75 -15.18 16.01
N ASP A 252 -5.72 -15.97 16.47
CA ASP A 252 -5.54 -17.41 16.76
C ASP A 252 -5.10 -18.18 15.51
N THR A 253 -5.64 -17.81 14.34
CA THR A 253 -5.26 -18.45 13.06
C THR A 253 -3.87 -18.04 12.62
N ARG A 254 -3.53 -16.75 12.73
CA ARG A 254 -2.20 -16.22 12.41
C ARG A 254 -1.12 -16.82 13.31
N ASP A 255 -1.43 -17.05 14.59
CA ASP A 255 -0.50 -17.66 15.55
C ASP A 255 -0.11 -19.08 15.17
N ARG A 256 -0.99 -19.83 14.48
CA ARG A 256 -0.69 -21.18 13.96
C ARG A 256 0.32 -21.18 12.81
N LEU A 257 0.52 -20.03 12.15
CA LEU A 257 1.50 -19.86 11.08
C LEU A 257 2.88 -19.49 11.64
N LYS A 258 2.97 -19.10 12.92
CA LYS A 258 4.26 -18.80 13.57
C LYS A 258 5.14 -20.04 13.56
N GLY A 259 6.39 -19.87 13.13
CA GLY A 259 7.38 -20.96 13.07
C GLY A 259 7.33 -21.84 11.81
N VAL A 260 6.33 -21.67 10.93
CA VAL A 260 6.29 -22.44 9.66
C VAL A 260 7.28 -21.85 8.65
N GLU A 261 8.34 -22.59 8.30
CA GLU A 261 9.38 -22.20 7.33
C GLU A 261 9.02 -22.64 5.90
N ALA A 262 7.77 -22.40 5.49
CA ALA A 262 7.27 -22.80 4.18
C ALA A 262 6.10 -21.90 3.75
N SER A 263 5.73 -21.98 2.47
CA SER A 263 4.50 -21.37 2.00
C SER A 263 3.32 -22.23 2.43
N PHE A 264 2.44 -21.61 3.21
CA PHE A 264 1.45 -22.32 4.01
C PHE A 264 0.19 -21.49 4.16
N PHE A 265 -0.95 -22.09 3.85
CA PHE A 265 -2.23 -21.41 3.86
C PHE A 265 -3.28 -22.22 4.61
N ILE A 266 -3.98 -21.58 5.55
CA ILE A 266 -5.02 -22.23 6.36
C ILE A 266 -6.41 -21.83 5.82
N LEU A 267 -7.17 -22.81 5.36
CA LEU A 267 -8.60 -22.65 5.07
C LEU A 267 -9.40 -22.94 6.35
N HIS A 268 -9.75 -21.91 7.12
CA HIS A 268 -10.53 -22.07 8.34
C HIS A 268 -11.99 -22.43 8.02
N GLY A 269 -12.65 -23.15 8.92
CA GLY A 269 -14.06 -23.52 8.84
C GLY A 269 -14.41 -24.56 9.91
N LEU A 270 -15.58 -25.20 9.79
CA LEU A 270 -15.98 -26.32 10.66
C LEU A 270 -14.94 -27.45 10.65
N GLN A 271 -14.38 -27.73 9.47
CA GLN A 271 -13.22 -28.59 9.28
C GLN A 271 -12.10 -27.77 8.64
N PRO A 272 -11.15 -27.23 9.43
CA PRO A 272 -10.00 -26.52 8.90
C PRO A 272 -9.17 -27.44 8.01
N SER A 273 -8.60 -26.87 6.95
CA SER A 273 -7.68 -27.59 6.09
C SER A 273 -6.53 -26.70 5.66
N VAL A 274 -5.43 -27.31 5.22
CA VAL A 274 -4.21 -26.58 4.89
C VAL A 274 -3.76 -26.85 3.46
N VAL A 275 -3.08 -25.87 2.89
CA VAL A 275 -2.32 -25.97 1.65
C VAL A 275 -0.87 -25.65 1.99
N MET A 276 0.02 -26.57 1.66
CA MET A 276 1.46 -26.41 1.84
C MET A 276 2.12 -26.56 0.48
N CYS A 277 3.00 -25.61 0.15
CA CYS A 277 3.76 -25.63 -1.09
C CYS A 277 5.24 -25.47 -0.75
N GLU A 278 6.03 -26.47 -1.11
CA GLU A 278 7.48 -26.34 -1.06
C GLU A 278 7.95 -25.32 -2.12
N TYR A 279 8.94 -24.52 -1.76
CA TYR A 279 9.57 -23.61 -2.70
C TYR A 279 10.42 -24.44 -3.67
N ALA A 280 9.90 -24.68 -4.87
CA ALA A 280 10.62 -25.39 -5.91
C ALA A 280 11.21 -24.38 -6.90
N SER A 281 12.49 -24.02 -6.72
CA SER A 281 13.24 -23.30 -7.77
C SER A 281 13.42 -24.27 -8.95
N LYS A 282 12.56 -24.18 -9.97
CA LYS A 282 12.56 -25.13 -11.09
C LYS A 282 12.96 -24.46 -12.41
N GLU A 283 13.60 -25.29 -13.23
CA GLU A 283 14.19 -25.10 -14.58
C GLU A 283 13.38 -24.28 -15.60
N LEU A 284 12.10 -23.99 -15.34
CA LEU A 284 11.22 -23.16 -16.16
C LEU A 284 11.76 -21.71 -16.32
N ILE A 285 12.52 -21.23 -15.34
CA ILE A 285 13.02 -19.85 -15.28
C ILE A 285 14.11 -19.58 -16.32
N ALA A 286 15.06 -20.51 -16.45
CA ALA A 286 16.10 -20.40 -17.47
C ALA A 286 15.45 -20.38 -18.86
N LYS A 287 14.45 -21.24 -19.09
CA LYS A 287 13.68 -21.30 -20.33
C LYS A 287 12.93 -19.99 -20.62
N ILE A 288 12.25 -19.40 -19.63
CA ILE A 288 11.54 -18.12 -19.83
C ILE A 288 12.54 -16.99 -20.12
N LYS A 289 13.64 -16.88 -19.37
CA LYS A 289 14.67 -15.87 -19.64
C LYS A 289 15.30 -16.05 -21.02
N GLU A 290 15.62 -17.29 -21.39
CA GLU A 290 16.15 -17.65 -22.70
C GLU A 290 15.16 -17.30 -23.82
N GLN A 291 13.88 -17.60 -23.62
CA GLN A 291 12.84 -17.31 -24.61
C GLN A 291 12.63 -15.80 -24.80
N ILE A 292 12.43 -15.02 -23.73
CA ILE A 292 12.27 -13.56 -23.85
C ILE A 292 13.53 -12.96 -24.49
N THR A 293 14.71 -13.48 -24.14
CA THR A 293 15.98 -13.08 -24.76
C THR A 293 15.99 -13.37 -26.26
N GLN A 294 15.52 -14.55 -26.67
CA GLN A 294 15.45 -14.97 -28.07
C GLN A 294 14.40 -14.18 -28.87
N ASP A 295 13.26 -13.88 -28.26
CA ASP A 295 12.23 -12.99 -28.82
C ASP A 295 12.81 -11.58 -29.04
N PHE A 296 13.53 -11.05 -28.06
CA PHE A 296 14.18 -9.74 -28.18
C PHE A 296 15.27 -9.70 -29.25
N LYS A 297 16.04 -10.80 -29.42
CA LYS A 297 16.99 -10.94 -30.52
C LYS A 297 16.29 -10.93 -31.88
N THR A 298 15.14 -11.61 -31.99
CA THR A 298 14.33 -11.63 -33.21
C THR A 298 13.85 -10.23 -33.61
N ILE A 299 13.43 -9.42 -32.62
CA ILE A 299 13.09 -8.01 -32.84
C ILE A 299 14.31 -7.23 -33.35
N LEU A 300 15.47 -7.41 -32.72
CA LEU A 300 16.70 -6.73 -33.07
C LEU A 300 17.15 -7.06 -34.51
N ASP A 301 17.11 -8.34 -34.89
CA ASP A 301 17.47 -8.82 -36.23
C ASP A 301 16.57 -8.22 -37.31
N ARG A 302 15.30 -7.94 -36.99
CA ARG A 302 14.39 -7.25 -37.89
C ARG A 302 14.72 -5.77 -38.00
N ILE A 303 15.00 -5.10 -36.89
CA ILE A 303 15.41 -3.69 -36.85
C ILE A 303 16.67 -3.44 -37.68
N LEU A 304 17.65 -4.35 -37.63
CA LEU A 304 18.90 -4.25 -38.38
C LEU A 304 18.73 -4.31 -39.91
N LYS A 305 17.63 -4.86 -40.41
CA LYS A 305 17.34 -5.02 -41.84
C LYS A 305 16.54 -3.87 -42.44
N GLU A 306 16.08 -2.94 -41.60
CA GLU A 306 15.16 -1.88 -41.99
C GLU A 306 15.84 -0.52 -41.90
N ASP A 307 15.35 0.44 -42.69
CA ASP A 307 15.80 1.82 -42.59
C ASP A 307 15.38 2.43 -41.25
N ARG A 308 16.21 3.36 -40.76
CA ARG A 308 16.07 3.97 -39.43
C ARG A 308 14.69 4.59 -39.22
N GLU A 309 14.14 5.18 -40.28
CA GLU A 309 12.83 5.84 -40.32
C GLU A 309 11.67 4.84 -40.09
N LEU A 310 11.91 3.54 -40.32
CA LEU A 310 10.92 2.48 -40.17
C LEU A 310 10.95 1.79 -38.80
N TRP A 311 11.98 2.04 -37.98
CA TRP A 311 12.17 1.31 -36.71
C TRP A 311 10.95 1.39 -35.78
N GLU A 312 10.32 2.55 -35.63
CA GLU A 312 9.14 2.70 -34.76
C GLU A 312 7.95 1.86 -35.25
N TYR A 313 7.75 1.77 -36.57
CA TYR A 313 6.69 0.96 -37.18
C TYR A 313 6.95 -0.54 -37.00
N VAL A 314 8.20 -0.97 -37.20
CA VAL A 314 8.62 -2.35 -36.99
C VAL A 314 8.40 -2.77 -35.54
N LEU A 315 8.80 -1.94 -34.58
CA LEU A 315 8.59 -2.20 -33.15
C LEU A 315 7.10 -2.28 -32.80
N TYR A 316 6.26 -1.46 -33.43
CA TYR A 316 4.82 -1.49 -33.20
C TYR A 316 4.18 -2.81 -33.64
N ASP A 317 4.61 -3.38 -34.77
CA ASP A 317 4.08 -4.65 -35.26
C ASP A 317 4.40 -5.83 -34.34
N PHE A 318 5.55 -5.79 -33.65
CA PHE A 318 5.98 -6.87 -32.76
C PHE A 318 5.10 -7.05 -31.50
N PHE A 319 4.23 -6.10 -31.16
CA PHE A 319 3.24 -6.32 -30.09
C PHE A 319 2.15 -7.35 -30.45
N LYS A 320 2.03 -7.71 -31.73
CA LYS A 320 1.17 -8.81 -32.16
C LYS A 320 1.73 -10.15 -31.68
N ASP A 321 3.04 -10.35 -31.87
CA ASP A 321 3.75 -11.59 -31.57
C ASP A 321 4.23 -11.67 -30.11
N TYR A 322 4.64 -10.52 -29.55
CA TYR A 322 5.18 -10.40 -28.20
C TYR A 322 4.35 -9.42 -27.35
N PRO A 323 3.09 -9.75 -27.02
CA PRO A 323 2.15 -8.83 -26.37
C PRO A 323 2.50 -8.51 -24.91
N TYR A 324 3.50 -9.17 -24.33
CA TYR A 324 3.94 -8.98 -22.95
C TYR A 324 4.89 -7.77 -22.78
N PHE A 325 5.46 -7.23 -23.87
CA PHE A 325 6.15 -5.94 -23.81
C PHE A 325 5.14 -4.80 -23.69
N GLU A 326 5.36 -3.87 -22.75
CA GLU A 326 4.51 -2.68 -22.60
C GLU A 326 4.91 -1.56 -23.57
N LEU A 327 6.20 -1.41 -23.84
CA LEU A 327 6.73 -0.41 -24.78
C LEU A 327 8.15 -0.74 -25.25
N PHE A 328 8.54 -0.12 -26.37
CA PHE A 328 9.91 -0.12 -26.88
C PHE A 328 10.42 1.32 -27.10
N TYR A 329 11.74 1.50 -27.03
CA TYR A 329 12.42 2.73 -27.43
C TYR A 329 13.88 2.49 -27.76
N ILE A 330 14.48 3.40 -28.53
CA ILE A 330 15.87 3.31 -29.00
C ILE A 330 16.67 4.50 -28.50
N MET A 331 17.87 4.24 -28.00
CA MET A 331 18.85 5.22 -27.54
C MET A 331 20.08 5.22 -28.43
N ASN A 332 20.74 6.37 -28.55
CA ASN A 332 22.05 6.47 -29.21
C ASN A 332 23.20 6.09 -28.25
N GLU A 333 24.43 6.14 -28.76
CA GLU A 333 25.65 5.77 -28.03
C GLU A 333 25.92 6.62 -26.77
N LYS A 334 25.26 7.77 -26.64
CA LYS A 334 25.36 8.67 -25.47
C LYS A 334 24.25 8.44 -24.44
N GLY A 335 23.33 7.50 -24.69
CA GLY A 335 22.18 7.25 -23.83
C GLY A 335 21.01 8.22 -24.06
N ILE A 336 21.04 9.02 -25.12
CA ILE A 336 19.92 9.89 -25.48
C ILE A 336 18.89 9.11 -26.29
N GLN A 337 17.65 9.12 -25.84
CA GLN A 337 16.54 8.47 -26.53
C GLN A 337 16.24 9.17 -27.87
N ILE A 338 16.35 8.45 -28.98
CA ILE A 338 16.18 8.99 -30.33
C ILE A 338 14.84 8.64 -30.99
N SER A 339 14.14 7.63 -30.48
CA SER A 339 12.78 7.28 -30.89
C SER A 339 11.76 7.83 -29.91
N ASN A 340 10.49 7.87 -30.32
CA ASN A 340 9.37 7.91 -29.39
C ASN A 340 9.32 6.62 -28.56
N ASN A 341 8.56 6.66 -27.45
CA ASN A 341 8.08 5.41 -26.86
C ASN A 341 7.06 4.80 -27.81
N VAL A 342 7.37 3.63 -28.35
CA VAL A 342 6.44 2.82 -29.13
C VAL A 342 5.65 2.01 -28.11
N ILE A 343 4.39 2.38 -27.87
CA ILE A 343 3.56 1.83 -26.80
C ILE A 343 2.69 0.69 -27.33
N ASN A 344 2.58 -0.39 -26.56
CA ASN A 344 1.72 -1.52 -26.92
C ASN A 344 0.24 -1.09 -26.95
N PRO A 345 -0.46 -1.18 -28.10
CA PRO A 345 -1.84 -0.71 -28.21
C PRO A 345 -2.83 -1.53 -27.36
N LYS A 346 -2.44 -2.70 -26.86
CA LYS A 346 -3.27 -3.56 -26.01
C LYS A 346 -3.19 -3.19 -24.52
N THR A 347 -2.30 -2.28 -24.10
CA THR A 347 -2.19 -1.88 -22.70
C THR A 347 -3.43 -1.10 -22.27
N LYS A 348 -4.09 -1.56 -21.19
CA LYS A 348 -5.32 -0.94 -20.65
C LYS A 348 -5.06 0.14 -19.59
N TYR A 349 -3.80 0.44 -19.30
CA TYR A 349 -3.37 1.42 -18.30
C TYR A 349 -2.62 2.57 -18.98
N HIS A 350 -2.60 3.73 -18.32
CA HIS A 350 -1.96 4.92 -18.88
C HIS A 350 -0.43 4.78 -18.83
N ILE A 351 0.20 4.92 -19.98
CA ILE A 351 1.65 4.99 -20.12
C ILE A 351 1.97 6.40 -20.59
N LYS A 352 2.76 7.15 -19.80
CA LYS A 352 3.23 8.48 -20.22
C LYS A 352 4.03 8.29 -21.50
N ALA A 353 3.67 9.05 -22.53
CA ALA A 353 4.49 9.14 -23.74
C ALA A 353 5.86 9.71 -23.35
N GLY A 354 6.87 8.84 -23.23
CA GLY A 354 8.24 9.24 -23.02
C GLY A 354 8.70 10.10 -24.20
N LYS A 355 9.35 11.22 -23.89
CA LYS A 355 9.78 12.17 -24.91
C LYS A 355 11.13 11.74 -25.49
N LYS A 356 11.16 11.57 -26.81
CA LYS A 356 12.38 11.66 -27.62
C LYS A 356 13.26 12.80 -27.11
N GLY A 357 14.54 12.53 -26.88
CA GLY A 357 15.50 13.45 -26.26
C GLY A 357 15.74 13.24 -24.76
N ALA A 358 15.02 12.33 -24.10
CA ALA A 358 15.29 11.99 -22.71
C ALA A 358 16.69 11.36 -22.53
N ASP A 359 17.40 11.79 -21.49
CA ASP A 359 18.69 11.24 -21.12
C ASP A 359 18.53 9.99 -20.24
N ARG A 360 19.11 8.88 -20.69
CA ARG A 360 19.11 7.57 -20.04
C ARG A 360 20.53 7.06 -19.77
N SER A 361 21.57 7.88 -19.95
CA SER A 361 22.98 7.45 -19.83
C SER A 361 23.29 6.83 -18.47
N GLU A 362 22.63 7.32 -17.41
CA GLU A 362 22.84 6.86 -16.04
C GLU A 362 22.03 5.61 -15.67
N LYS A 363 21.14 5.14 -16.55
CA LYS A 363 20.28 4.01 -16.26
C LYS A 363 21.07 2.69 -16.31
N PRO A 364 20.90 1.78 -15.33
CA PRO A 364 21.63 0.51 -15.29
C PRO A 364 21.48 -0.32 -16.58
N TYR A 365 20.27 -0.37 -17.13
CA TYR A 365 20.01 -1.13 -18.36
C TYR A 365 20.79 -0.60 -19.57
N PHE A 366 21.00 0.72 -19.67
CA PHE A 366 21.80 1.29 -20.74
C PHE A 366 23.27 0.97 -20.56
N LYS A 367 23.83 1.24 -19.36
CA LYS A 367 25.23 0.99 -19.05
C LYS A 367 25.62 -0.47 -19.25
N GLN A 368 24.77 -1.39 -18.80
CA GLN A 368 25.06 -2.80 -18.87
C GLN A 368 24.93 -3.36 -20.29
N ALA A 369 23.92 -2.94 -21.07
CA ALA A 369 23.83 -3.32 -22.48
C ALA A 369 25.02 -2.77 -23.30
N MET A 370 25.48 -1.55 -23.00
CA MET A 370 26.67 -1.01 -23.66
C MET A 370 27.92 -1.85 -23.40
N LYS A 371 28.07 -2.36 -22.16
CA LYS A 371 29.19 -3.18 -21.72
C LYS A 371 29.11 -4.62 -22.26
N ASP A 372 27.99 -5.31 -22.00
CA ASP A 372 27.85 -6.76 -22.19
C ASP A 372 27.08 -7.14 -23.46
N GLY A 373 26.61 -6.15 -24.23
CA GLY A 373 25.80 -6.35 -25.41
C GLY A 373 24.32 -6.43 -25.08
N MET A 374 23.89 -7.43 -24.30
CA MET A 374 22.49 -7.64 -23.94
C MET A 374 22.32 -7.78 -22.43
N TYR A 375 21.26 -7.19 -21.89
CA TYR A 375 21.02 -7.18 -20.45
C TYR A 375 19.53 -7.10 -20.11
N ILE A 376 19.13 -7.87 -19.09
CA ILE A 376 17.82 -7.80 -18.45
C ILE A 376 18.01 -7.12 -17.10
N SER A 377 17.31 -6.02 -16.87
CA SER A 377 17.40 -5.29 -15.62
C SER A 377 16.79 -6.04 -14.44
N ASP A 378 17.23 -5.68 -13.25
CA ASP A 378 16.45 -5.88 -12.03
C ASP A 378 15.09 -5.14 -12.11
N ILE A 379 14.16 -5.49 -11.21
CA ILE A 379 12.92 -4.76 -11.04
C ILE A 379 13.18 -3.33 -10.56
N TYR A 380 12.49 -2.38 -11.18
CA TYR A 380 12.45 -0.98 -10.75
C TYR A 380 11.08 -0.34 -11.08
N ILE A 381 10.81 0.85 -10.52
CA ILE A 381 9.60 1.63 -10.84
C ILE A 381 9.83 2.43 -12.13
N SER A 382 9.04 2.14 -13.16
CA SER A 382 9.04 2.83 -14.44
C SER A 382 8.58 4.28 -14.28
N GLN A 383 9.34 5.20 -14.86
CA GLN A 383 8.92 6.62 -14.93
C GLN A 383 7.72 6.82 -15.88
N ALA A 384 7.51 5.88 -16.81
CA ALA A 384 6.44 5.98 -17.79
C ALA A 384 5.08 5.58 -17.20
N THR A 385 5.06 4.53 -16.37
CA THR A 385 3.82 3.96 -15.84
C THR A 385 3.63 4.19 -14.34
N ASP A 386 4.67 4.67 -13.64
CA ASP A 386 4.72 4.74 -12.18
C ASP A 386 4.47 3.36 -11.54
N ASP A 387 4.90 2.31 -12.25
CA ASP A 387 4.67 0.92 -11.90
C ASP A 387 5.95 0.08 -12.04
N PHE A 388 5.99 -1.08 -11.37
CA PHE A 388 7.10 -2.02 -11.40
C PHE A 388 7.25 -2.66 -12.79
N CYS A 389 8.49 -2.66 -13.28
CA CYS A 389 8.85 -3.24 -14.56
C CYS A 389 10.26 -3.86 -14.52
N ILE A 390 10.57 -4.64 -15.56
CA ILE A 390 11.93 -4.96 -15.97
C ILE A 390 12.16 -4.41 -17.38
N THR A 391 13.41 -4.10 -17.71
CA THR A 391 13.80 -3.66 -19.05
C THR A 391 14.77 -4.66 -19.65
N LEU A 392 14.44 -5.16 -20.83
CA LEU A 392 15.40 -5.82 -21.71
C LEU A 392 16.07 -4.78 -22.58
N SER A 393 17.38 -4.88 -22.71
CA SER A 393 18.20 -3.91 -23.43
C SER A 393 19.27 -4.62 -24.25
N SER A 394 19.46 -4.18 -25.50
CA SER A 394 20.50 -4.75 -26.38
C SER A 394 21.17 -3.69 -27.24
N LYS A 395 22.50 -3.70 -27.22
CA LYS A 395 23.36 -2.88 -28.08
C LYS A 395 23.38 -3.45 -29.50
N PHE A 396 23.28 -2.57 -30.49
CA PHE A 396 23.43 -2.93 -31.90
C PHE A 396 24.14 -1.83 -32.70
N GLN A 397 24.69 -2.22 -33.85
CA GLN A 397 25.35 -1.30 -34.79
C GLN A 397 24.50 -1.09 -36.04
N TYR A 398 24.43 0.15 -36.52
CA TYR A 398 23.75 0.51 -37.77
C TYR A 398 24.46 1.69 -38.44
N LYS A 399 24.91 1.50 -39.69
CA LYS A 399 25.63 2.50 -40.52
C LYS A 399 26.69 3.26 -39.70
N ASP A 400 27.63 2.50 -39.12
CA ASP A 400 28.76 2.94 -38.29
C ASP A 400 28.44 3.61 -36.94
N LYS A 401 27.17 3.62 -36.54
CA LYS A 401 26.72 4.14 -35.24
C LYS A 401 26.25 3.03 -34.33
N THR A 402 26.42 3.24 -33.03
CA THR A 402 25.97 2.32 -31.98
C THR A 402 24.68 2.82 -31.36
N TYR A 403 23.74 1.91 -31.17
CA TYR A 403 22.44 2.18 -30.56
C TYR A 403 22.13 1.12 -29.51
N VAL A 404 21.15 1.41 -28.65
CA VAL A 404 20.59 0.45 -27.70
C VAL A 404 19.08 0.41 -27.88
N LEU A 405 18.53 -0.77 -28.18
CA LEU A 405 17.10 -1.02 -28.12
C LEU A 405 16.75 -1.39 -26.68
N ALA A 406 15.70 -0.78 -26.14
CA ALA A 406 15.11 -1.13 -24.85
C ALA A 406 13.64 -1.53 -25.03
N GLY A 407 13.23 -2.58 -24.34
CA GLY A 407 11.83 -3.01 -24.23
C GLY A 407 11.46 -3.28 -22.78
N ASP A 408 10.43 -2.60 -22.32
CA ASP A 408 9.97 -2.71 -20.94
C ASP A 408 8.86 -3.77 -20.86
N ILE A 409 8.90 -4.58 -19.80
CA ILE A 409 7.87 -5.55 -19.45
C ILE A 409 7.32 -5.15 -18.09
N ASN A 410 6.02 -4.84 -18.06
CA ASN A 410 5.32 -4.55 -16.82
C ASN A 410 5.22 -5.80 -15.96
N TYR A 411 5.21 -5.62 -14.63
CA TYR A 411 4.94 -6.70 -13.70
C TYR A 411 3.67 -7.50 -14.04
N ARG A 412 2.59 -6.79 -14.41
CA ARG A 412 1.29 -7.39 -14.78
C ARG A 412 1.39 -8.34 -15.97
N GLU A 413 2.36 -8.13 -16.86
CA GLU A 413 2.58 -8.97 -18.02
C GLU A 413 3.54 -10.13 -17.72
N ILE A 414 4.48 -9.96 -16.78
CA ILE A 414 5.33 -11.06 -16.26
C ILE A 414 4.44 -12.17 -15.69
N HIS A 415 3.43 -11.79 -14.91
CA HIS A 415 2.43 -12.71 -14.37
C HIS A 415 1.76 -13.58 -15.44
N LYS A 416 1.27 -12.95 -16.51
CA LYS A 416 0.64 -13.64 -17.64
C LYS A 416 1.62 -14.53 -18.40
N LEU A 417 2.86 -14.05 -18.57
CA LEU A 417 3.92 -14.77 -19.25
C LEU A 417 4.24 -16.08 -18.50
N VAL A 418 4.46 -16.02 -17.19
CA VAL A 418 4.71 -17.22 -16.38
C VAL A 418 3.56 -18.22 -16.51
N LYS A 419 2.31 -17.74 -16.49
CA LYS A 419 1.12 -18.58 -16.69
C LYS A 419 1.04 -19.23 -18.08
N SER A 420 1.45 -18.54 -19.15
CA SER A 420 1.43 -19.14 -20.50
C SER A 420 2.44 -20.27 -20.65
N TYR A 421 3.61 -20.16 -20.03
CA TYR A 421 4.64 -21.21 -20.07
C TYR A 421 4.42 -22.33 -19.06
N ALA A 422 3.66 -22.11 -17.99
CA ALA A 422 3.29 -23.16 -17.04
C ALA A 422 2.23 -24.14 -17.56
N LYS A 423 1.58 -23.83 -18.70
CA LYS A 423 0.58 -24.69 -19.37
C LYS A 423 1.17 -25.61 -20.46
N GLN A 424 2.44 -25.43 -20.79
CA GLN A 424 3.23 -26.33 -21.65
C GLN A 424 3.98 -27.33 -20.77
#